data_AF-A0A3E0L6Y9-F1
#
_entry.id   AF-A0A3E0L6Y9-F1
#
_cell.length_a   1.000
_cell.length_b   1.000
_cell.length_c   1.000
_cell.angle_alpha   90.00
_cell.angle_beta   90.00
_cell.angle_gamma   90.00
#
_symmetry.space_group_name_H-M   'P 1'
#
loop_
_entity.id
_entity.type
_entity.pdbx_description
1 polymer ?
#
loop_
_entity_poly.entity_id
_entity_poly.type
_entity_poly.pdbx_seq_one_letter_code
_entity_poly.pdbx_strand_id
1 'polypeptide(L)'
;MQTVLIDFQERVEEINIYFAFLEKLGQETTQLSVLKDDGQRENIPLDSQLIKTLKANSFLLLYNLVESSMRNAVTAIFDELKNRRVSYNLVSTEIKKIVIENFKKRSPENIHSNIRDIGSISFMQVSNYTYP
;
A
#
# COMPACT_ATOMS: atom_id res chain seq x y z
N MET A 1 2.46 -11.02 5.47
CA MET A 1 3.58 -10.04 5.62
C MET A 1 4.65 -10.18 4.54
N GLN A 2 5.15 -11.39 4.23
CA GLN A 2 6.22 -11.55 3.23
C GLN A 2 5.88 -10.96 1.86
N THR A 3 4.67 -11.22 1.35
CA THR A 3 4.17 -10.64 0.08
C THR A 3 4.19 -9.11 0.08
N VAL A 4 3.84 -8.46 1.21
CA VAL A 4 3.85 -6.99 1.32
C VAL A 4 5.27 -6.42 1.15
N LEU A 5 6.28 -7.09 1.69
CA LEU A 5 7.67 -6.67 1.56
C LEU A 5 8.20 -6.88 0.15
N ILE A 6 7.81 -7.99 -0.50
CA ILE A 6 8.17 -8.27 -1.89
C ILE A 6 7.56 -7.21 -2.80
N ASP A 7 6.24 -6.96 -2.70
CA ASP A 7 5.55 -5.94 -3.48
C ASP A 7 6.21 -4.56 -3.31
N PHE A 8 6.57 -4.19 -2.08
CA PHE A 8 7.29 -2.94 -1.80
C PHE A 8 8.63 -2.86 -2.52
N GLN A 9 9.44 -3.92 -2.42
CA GLN A 9 10.77 -3.99 -3.04
C GLN A 9 10.70 -3.91 -4.56
N GLU A 10 9.76 -4.62 -5.19
CA GLU A 10 9.55 -4.57 -6.64
C GLU A 10 9.22 -3.14 -7.10
N ARG A 11 8.32 -2.44 -6.39
CA ARG A 11 7.97 -1.05 -6.74
C ARG A 11 9.14 -0.09 -6.52
N VAL A 12 9.93 -0.29 -5.46
CA VAL A 12 11.16 0.50 -5.24
C VAL A 12 12.16 0.30 -6.39
N GLU A 13 12.34 -0.94 -6.84
CA GLU A 13 13.24 -1.24 -7.96
C GLU A 13 12.78 -0.56 -9.26
N GLU A 14 11.50 -0.66 -9.60
CA GLU A 14 10.92 0.04 -10.76
C GLU A 14 11.15 1.56 -10.69
N ILE A 15 10.94 2.17 -9.52
CA ILE A 15 11.15 3.61 -9.30
C ILE A 15 12.62 3.99 -9.46
N ASN A 16 13.53 3.17 -8.92
CA ASN A 16 14.96 3.42 -9.05
C ASN A 16 15.42 3.35 -10.52
N ILE A 17 14.90 2.40 -11.30
CA ILE A 17 15.16 2.33 -12.75
C ILE A 17 14.65 3.60 -13.43
N TYR A 18 13.44 4.05 -13.08
CA TYR A 18 12.87 5.29 -13.63
C TYR A 18 13.71 6.53 -13.25
N PHE A 19 14.22 6.60 -12.03
CA PHE A 19 15.04 7.73 -11.56
C PHE A 19 16.39 7.75 -12.25
N ALA A 20 17.04 6.60 -12.39
CA ALA A 20 18.30 6.49 -13.13
C ALA A 20 18.13 6.89 -14.61
N PHE A 21 16.97 6.57 -15.21
CA PHE A 21 16.63 7.04 -16.56
C PHE A 21 16.43 8.56 -16.61
N LEU A 22 15.66 9.11 -15.66
CA LEU A 22 15.41 10.55 -15.55
C LEU A 22 16.69 11.38 -15.34
N GLU A 23 17.62 10.88 -14.53
CA GLU A 23 18.90 11.53 -14.27
C GLU A 23 19.71 11.68 -15.56
N LYS A 24 19.77 10.62 -16.38
CA LYS A 24 20.43 10.65 -17.69
C LYS A 24 19.72 11.61 -18.65
N LEU A 25 18.39 11.62 -18.68
CA LEU A 25 17.64 12.56 -19.53
C LEU A 25 17.75 14.03 -19.08
N GLY A 26 17.97 14.28 -17.80
CA GLY A 26 18.08 15.61 -17.24
C GLY A 26 19.41 16.32 -17.53
N GLN A 27 20.39 15.62 -18.11
CA GLN A 27 21.65 16.21 -18.53
C GLN A 27 21.42 17.07 -19.78
N GLU A 28 21.95 18.30 -19.79
CA GLU A 28 21.79 19.25 -20.90
C GLU A 28 22.38 18.74 -22.22
N THR A 29 23.23 17.72 -22.16
CA THR A 29 23.88 17.08 -23.31
C THR A 29 23.08 15.93 -23.93
N THR A 30 21.97 15.51 -23.31
CA THR A 30 21.22 14.33 -23.78
C THR A 30 20.31 14.69 -24.96
N GLN A 31 20.41 13.89 -26.03
CA GLN A 31 19.69 14.07 -27.29
C GLN A 31 19.11 12.74 -27.77
N LEU A 32 17.99 12.80 -28.49
CA LEU A 32 17.41 11.65 -29.17
C LEU A 32 18.05 11.49 -30.53
N SER A 33 18.57 10.30 -30.84
CA SER A 33 19.12 10.00 -32.18
C SER A 33 18.11 9.20 -32.98
N VAL A 34 17.66 9.75 -34.11
CA VAL A 34 16.69 9.13 -35.02
C VAL A 34 17.39 8.74 -36.30
N LEU A 35 17.22 7.49 -36.74
CA LEU A 35 17.69 7.01 -38.04
C LEU A 35 16.66 7.40 -39.10
N LYS A 36 17.09 8.19 -40.07
CA LYS A 36 16.28 8.57 -41.23
C LYS A 36 16.32 7.48 -42.30
N ASP A 37 15.36 7.53 -43.22
CA ASP A 37 15.24 6.58 -44.34
C ASP A 37 16.44 6.63 -45.30
N ASP A 38 17.17 7.74 -45.32
CA ASP A 38 18.42 7.92 -46.09
C ASP A 38 19.66 7.33 -45.39
N GLY A 39 19.47 6.66 -44.25
CA GLY A 39 20.53 6.05 -43.44
C GLY A 39 21.29 7.05 -42.56
N GLN A 40 20.98 8.35 -42.62
CA GLN A 40 21.61 9.35 -41.76
C GLN A 40 20.98 9.36 -40.37
N ARG A 41 21.76 9.77 -39.36
CA ARG A 41 21.26 10.00 -38.00
C ARG A 41 21.03 11.48 -37.76
N GLU A 42 19.86 11.82 -37.26
CA GLU A 42 19.53 13.15 -36.78
C GLU A 42 19.45 13.15 -35.27
N ASN A 43 20.10 14.12 -34.63
CA ASN A 43 20.01 14.31 -33.20
C ASN A 43 19.01 15.42 -32.89
N ILE A 44 17.96 15.07 -32.13
CA ILE A 44 16.88 15.96 -31.73
C ILE A 44 17.08 16.29 -30.24
N PRO A 45 17.11 17.59 -29.87
CA PRO A 45 17.19 17.97 -28.46
C PRO A 45 15.93 17.55 -27.72
N LEU A 46 16.08 17.21 -26.44
CA LEU A 46 14.94 16.89 -25.58
C LEU A 46 14.16 18.16 -25.22
N ASP A 47 12.84 18.10 -25.35
CA ASP A 47 11.97 19.18 -24.93
C ASP A 47 12.03 19.35 -23.40
N SER A 48 12.40 20.55 -22.94
CA SER A 48 12.44 20.90 -21.52
C SER A 48 11.09 20.66 -20.79
N GLN A 49 9.96 20.80 -21.49
CA GLN A 49 8.63 20.57 -20.95
C GLN A 49 8.33 19.08 -20.80
N LEU A 50 8.85 18.24 -21.69
CA LEU A 50 8.81 16.79 -21.54
C LEU A 50 9.60 16.36 -20.29
N ILE A 51 10.82 16.89 -20.11
CA ILE A 51 11.63 16.58 -18.92
C ILE A 51 10.92 16.99 -17.62
N LYS A 52 10.27 18.16 -17.59
CA LYS A 52 9.45 18.60 -16.44
C LYS A 52 8.29 17.64 -16.18
N THR A 53 7.61 17.18 -17.23
CA THR A 53 6.51 16.22 -17.12
C THR A 53 6.97 14.87 -16.57
N LEU A 54 8.11 14.36 -17.03
CA LEU A 54 8.69 13.12 -16.51
C LEU A 54 9.09 13.26 -15.04
N LYS A 55 9.68 14.40 -14.64
CA LYS A 55 9.94 14.72 -13.22
C LYS A 55 8.66 14.82 -12.38
N ALA A 56 7.56 15.31 -12.94
CA ALA A 56 6.28 15.30 -12.23
C ALA A 56 5.78 13.86 -12.00
N ASN A 57 5.92 12.99 -13.00
CA ASN A 57 5.55 11.58 -12.89
C ASN A 57 6.36 10.83 -11.81
N SER A 58 7.64 11.18 -11.58
CA SER A 58 8.38 10.59 -10.47
C SER A 58 7.75 10.84 -9.10
N PHE A 59 7.12 12.00 -8.88
CA PHE A 59 6.38 12.26 -7.64
C PHE A 59 5.12 11.40 -7.54
N LEU A 60 4.43 11.17 -8.66
CA LEU A 60 3.26 10.27 -8.69
C LEU A 60 3.66 8.83 -8.38
N LEU A 61 4.79 8.36 -8.90
CA LEU A 61 5.31 7.03 -8.57
C LEU A 61 5.65 6.89 -7.08
N LEU A 62 6.29 7.90 -6.49
CA LEU A 62 6.56 7.92 -5.04
C LEU A 62 5.28 7.94 -4.22
N TYR A 63 4.28 8.73 -4.63
CA TYR A 63 2.98 8.75 -3.99
C TYR A 63 2.32 7.36 -4.02
N ASN A 64 2.29 6.72 -5.20
CA ASN A 64 1.73 5.38 -5.36
C ASN A 64 2.46 4.35 -4.50
N LEU A 65 3.79 4.46 -4.36
CA LEU A 65 4.57 3.60 -3.48
C LEU A 65 4.14 3.77 -2.01
N VAL A 66 4.06 5.00 -1.51
CA VAL A 66 3.67 5.27 -0.11
C VAL A 66 2.24 4.79 0.16
N GLU A 67 1.30 5.12 -0.73
CA GLU A 67 -0.10 4.73 -0.59
C GLU A 67 -0.26 3.21 -0.58
N SER A 68 0.31 2.52 -1.57
CA SER A 68 0.22 1.07 -1.68
C SER A 68 0.88 0.36 -0.50
N SER A 69 2.05 0.84 -0.05
CA SER A 69 2.76 0.30 1.11
C SER A 69 1.93 0.40 2.39
N MET A 70 1.38 1.58 2.67
CA MET A 70 0.56 1.81 3.86
C MET A 70 -0.72 0.97 3.82
N ARG A 71 -1.41 0.93 2.67
CA ARG A 71 -2.63 0.13 2.49
C ARG A 71 -2.34 -1.35 2.68
N ASN A 72 -1.29 -1.88 2.04
CA ASN A 72 -0.92 -3.29 2.11
C ASN A 72 -0.47 -3.69 3.53
N ALA A 73 0.28 -2.82 4.22
CA ALA A 73 0.70 -3.06 5.60
C ALA A 73 -0.50 -3.14 6.55
N VAL A 74 -1.41 -2.17 6.50
CA VAL A 74 -2.63 -2.17 7.33
C VAL A 74 -3.46 -3.42 7.04
N THR A 75 -3.67 -3.75 5.77
CA THR A 75 -4.43 -4.95 5.36
C THR A 75 -3.80 -6.23 5.92
N ALA A 76 -2.48 -6.40 5.77
CA ALA A 76 -1.78 -7.58 6.27
C ALA A 76 -1.83 -7.70 7.80
N ILE A 77 -1.80 -6.58 8.54
CA ILE A 77 -1.98 -6.59 10.00
C ILE A 77 -3.38 -7.10 10.36
N PHE A 78 -4.42 -6.57 9.72
CA PHE A 78 -5.80 -7.00 9.97
C PHE A 78 -6.03 -8.47 9.60
N ASP A 79 -5.48 -8.92 8.47
CA ASP A 79 -5.56 -10.31 8.06
C ASP A 79 -4.85 -11.23 9.06
N GLU A 80 -3.69 -10.83 9.58
CA GLU A 80 -2.97 -11.62 10.60
C GLU A 80 -3.76 -11.72 11.91
N LEU A 81 -4.33 -10.61 12.38
CA LEU A 81 -5.20 -10.59 13.57
C LEU A 81 -6.40 -11.52 13.39
N LYS A 82 -7.02 -11.50 12.21
CA LYS A 82 -8.15 -12.35 11.86
C LYS A 82 -7.75 -13.83 11.79
N ASN A 83 -6.67 -14.14 11.09
CA ASN A 83 -6.18 -15.51 10.90
C ASN A 83 -5.79 -16.16 12.23
N ARG A 84 -5.16 -15.41 13.13
CA ARG A 84 -4.84 -15.86 14.49
C ARG A 84 -6.01 -15.82 15.46
N ARG A 85 -7.18 -15.30 15.04
CA ARG A 85 -8.36 -15.08 15.89
C ARG A 85 -8.03 -14.32 17.17
N VAL A 86 -7.22 -13.25 17.06
CA VAL A 86 -6.80 -12.46 18.21
C VAL A 86 -8.01 -11.80 18.86
N SER A 87 -8.19 -12.04 20.16
CA SER A 87 -9.27 -11.43 20.94
C SER A 87 -9.13 -9.91 20.98
N TYR A 88 -10.26 -9.20 20.93
CA TYR A 88 -10.32 -7.74 21.11
C TYR A 88 -9.58 -7.28 22.37
N ASN A 89 -9.59 -8.08 23.44
CA ASN A 89 -8.92 -7.71 24.69
C ASN A 89 -7.39 -7.66 24.57
N LEU A 90 -6.81 -8.37 23.60
CA LEU A 90 -5.37 -8.54 23.41
C LEU A 90 -4.75 -7.54 22.43
N VAL A 91 -5.54 -6.78 21.67
CA VAL A 91 -5.01 -5.74 20.78
C VAL A 91 -4.77 -4.42 21.52
N SER A 92 -3.92 -3.55 20.96
CA SER A 92 -3.59 -2.26 21.57
C SER A 92 -4.81 -1.36 21.73
N THR A 93 -4.73 -0.39 22.64
CA THR A 93 -5.79 0.58 22.92
C THR A 93 -6.19 1.38 21.66
N GLU A 94 -5.22 1.67 20.80
CA GLU A 94 -5.42 2.40 19.54
C GLU A 94 -6.25 1.56 18.56
N ILE A 95 -5.92 0.27 18.41
CA ILE A 95 -6.71 -0.65 17.59
C ILE A 95 -8.11 -0.83 18.17
N LYS A 96 -8.24 -0.94 19.50
CA LYS A 96 -9.54 -1.00 20.19
C LYS A 96 -10.42 0.22 19.85
N LYS A 97 -9.86 1.43 19.92
CA LYS A 97 -10.54 2.68 19.54
C LYS A 97 -10.99 2.64 18.08
N ILE A 98 -10.11 2.26 17.16
CA ILE A 98 -10.43 2.14 15.73
C ILE A 98 -11.58 1.15 15.50
N VAL A 99 -11.58 0.00 16.18
CA VAL A 99 -12.65 -1.00 16.07
C VAL A 99 -13.98 -0.42 16.58
N ILE A 100 -14.00 0.23 17.74
CA ILE A 100 -15.21 0.87 18.29
C ILE A 100 -15.74 1.96 17.35
N GLU A 101 -14.87 2.83 16.83
CA GLU A 101 -15.27 3.89 15.91
C GLU A 101 -15.85 3.34 14.61
N ASN A 102 -15.24 2.30 14.05
CA ASN A 102 -15.78 1.62 12.88
C ASN A 102 -17.12 0.95 13.17
N PHE A 103 -17.30 0.38 14.36
CA PHE A 103 -18.56 -0.22 14.77
C PHE A 103 -19.68 0.81 14.89
N LYS A 104 -19.41 1.98 15.50
CA LYS A 104 -20.38 3.08 15.65
C LYS A 104 -20.87 3.66 14.32
N LYS A 105 -20.06 3.57 13.27
CA LYS A 105 -20.39 4.06 11.92
C LYS A 105 -21.32 3.11 11.14
N ARG A 106 -21.57 1.89 11.64
CA ARG A 106 -22.48 0.92 11.01
C ARG A 106 -23.93 1.20 11.43
N SER A 107 -24.88 0.99 10.51
CA SER A 107 -26.29 1.27 10.77
C SER A 107 -26.84 0.35 11.89
N PRO A 108 -27.78 0.85 12.72
CA PRO A 108 -28.36 0.08 13.83
C PRO A 108 -28.98 -1.26 13.42
N GLU A 109 -29.52 -1.36 12.20
CA GLU A 109 -30.14 -2.59 11.70
C GLU A 109 -29.13 -3.74 11.53
N ASN A 110 -27.85 -3.43 11.32
CA ASN A 110 -26.77 -4.41 11.16
C ASN A 110 -26.02 -4.71 12.47
N ILE A 111 -26.32 -4.01 13.56
CA ILE A 111 -25.65 -4.18 14.86
C ILE A 111 -26.22 -5.39 15.61
N HIS A 112 -27.54 -5.63 15.53
CA HIS A 112 -28.21 -6.72 16.25
C HIS A 112 -27.77 -8.12 15.82
N SER A 113 -27.41 -8.34 14.55
CA SER A 113 -26.94 -9.64 14.06
C SER A 113 -25.48 -9.94 14.44
N ASN A 114 -24.62 -8.92 14.44
CA ASN A 114 -23.17 -9.07 14.66
C ASN A 114 -22.73 -9.05 16.14
N ILE A 115 -23.56 -8.53 17.06
CA ILE A 115 -23.29 -8.62 18.51
C ILE A 115 -23.23 -10.08 19.00
N ARG A 116 -23.98 -11.00 18.36
CA ARG A 116 -23.93 -12.43 18.67
C ARG A 116 -22.54 -13.03 18.46
N ASP A 117 -21.77 -12.52 17.50
CA ASP A 117 -20.43 -13.04 17.17
C ASP A 117 -19.32 -12.53 18.10
N ILE A 118 -19.52 -11.39 18.76
CA ILE A 118 -18.62 -10.89 19.81
C ILE A 118 -18.90 -11.59 21.14
N GLY A 119 -20.18 -11.87 21.43
CA GLY A 119 -20.61 -12.59 22.64
C GLY A 119 -20.19 -14.06 22.65
N SER A 120 -20.30 -14.76 21.52
CA SER A 120 -19.97 -16.20 21.43
C SER A 120 -18.49 -16.51 21.70
N ILE A 121 -17.57 -15.59 21.39
CA ILE A 121 -16.13 -15.72 21.73
C ILE A 121 -15.89 -15.57 23.24
N SER A 122 -16.74 -14.81 23.95
CA SER A 122 -16.63 -14.63 25.40
C SER A 122 -17.32 -15.75 26.19
N PHE A 123 -18.42 -16.32 25.68
CA PHE A 123 -19.14 -17.41 26.35
C PHE A 123 -18.45 -18.79 26.20
N MET A 124 -17.62 -19.00 25.18
CA MET A 124 -16.86 -20.25 25.03
C MET A 124 -15.67 -20.39 25.99
N GLN A 125 -15.23 -19.30 26.64
CA GLN A 125 -14.14 -19.34 27.63
C GLN A 125 -14.63 -19.55 29.08
N VAL A 126 -15.91 -19.29 29.38
CA VAL A 126 -16.45 -19.44 30.74
C VAL A 126 -16.90 -20.88 31.02
N SER A 127 -17.18 -21.70 30.00
CA SER A 127 -17.67 -23.06 30.21
C SER A 127 -16.58 -24.12 30.49
N ASN A 128 -15.30 -23.74 30.52
CA ASN A 128 -14.16 -24.63 30.83
C ASN A 128 -13.53 -24.36 32.22
N TYR A 129 -14.15 -23.52 33.06
CA TYR A 129 -13.74 -23.32 34.45
C TYR A 129 -14.95 -23.32 35.39
N THR A 130 -15.54 -24.50 35.57
CA THR A 130 -16.29 -24.83 36.79
C THR A 130 -15.90 -26.25 37.20
N TYR A 131 -14.98 -26.32 38.17
CA TYR A 131 -14.56 -27.50 38.93
C TYR A 131 -15.51 -27.75 40.12
N PRO A 132 -15.53 -28.93 40.78
CA PRO A 132 -14.49 -29.96 40.88
C PRO A 132 -14.69 -31.21 40.02
#